data_AF-A0A2M8Z119-F1
#
_entry.id   AF-A0A2M8Z119-F1
#
_cell.length_a   1.000
_cell.length_b   1.000
_cell.length_c   1.000
_cell.angle_alpha   90.00
_cell.angle_beta   90.00
_cell.angle_gamma   90.00
#
_symmetry.space_group_name_H-M   'P 1'
#
loop_
_entity.id
_entity.type
_entity.pdbx_description
1 polymer ?
#
loop_
_entity_poly.entity_id
_entity_poly.type
_entity_poly.pdbx_seq_one_letter_code
_entity_poly.pdbx_strand_id
1 'polypeptide(L)' 'MVIFEMKIGNTIVRGHDDCVVRTAAERQEILDNVGRIAAGIYHDKEKKQKEGTG' A
#
# COMPACT_ATOMS: atom_id res chain seq x y z
N MET A 1 -3.61 -20.10 -3.74
CA MET A 1 -4.91 -20.27 -4.47
C MET A 1 -5.58 -18.90 -4.58
N VAL A 2 -6.08 -18.43 -5.72
CA VAL A 2 -6.79 -17.13 -5.77
C VAL A 2 -8.13 -17.28 -5.03
N ILE A 3 -8.35 -16.45 -4.01
CA ILE A 3 -9.56 -16.48 -3.16
C ILE A 3 -10.52 -15.33 -3.45
N PHE A 4 -10.02 -14.22 -4.02
CA PHE A 4 -10.89 -13.19 -4.57
C PHE A 4 -10.21 -12.46 -5.74
N GLU A 5 -11.01 -11.96 -6.66
CA GLU A 5 -10.58 -11.07 -7.73
C GLU A 5 -11.51 -9.86 -7.73
N MET A 6 -10.95 -8.65 -7.74
CA MET A 6 -11.73 -7.41 -7.79
C MET A 6 -11.15 -6.45 -8.84
N LYS A 7 -12.03 -5.76 -9.55
CA LYS A 7 -11.66 -4.73 -10.52
C LYS A 7 -11.76 -3.36 -9.86
N ILE A 8 -10.63 -2.66 -9.76
CA ILE A 8 -10.55 -1.27 -9.30
C ILE A 8 -10.12 -0.41 -10.49
N GLY A 9 -11.06 0.32 -11.09
CA GLY A 9 -10.82 1.06 -12.34
C GLY A 9 -10.40 0.13 -13.48
N ASN A 10 -9.22 0.36 -14.05
CA ASN A 10 -8.62 -0.49 -15.10
C ASN A 10 -7.67 -1.58 -14.55
N THR A 11 -7.53 -1.69 -13.23
CA THR A 11 -6.62 -2.64 -12.59
C THR A 11 -7.40 -3.83 -12.04
N ILE A 12 -6.90 -5.04 -12.29
CA ILE A 12 -7.38 -6.27 -11.67
C ILE A 12 -6.51 -6.57 -10.46
N VAL A 13 -7.13 -6.64 -9.28
CA VAL A 13 -6.50 -7.02 -8.01
C VAL A 13 -6.94 -8.45 -7.69
N ARG A 14 -5.97 -9.34 -7.44
CA ARG A 14 -6.20 -10.73 -7.04
C ARG A 14 -5.69 -10.95 -5.63
N GLY A 15 -6.55 -11.46 -4.76
CA GLY A 15 -6.18 -11.96 -3.44
C GLY A 15 -5.87 -13.44 -3.51
N HIS A 16 -4.70 -13.84 -3.03
CA HIS A 16 -4.28 -15.24 -2.96
C HIS A 16 -4.40 -15.74 -1.51
N ASP A 17 -4.79 -17.00 -1.32
CA ASP A 17 -4.95 -17.73 -0.04
C ASP A 17 -3.65 -17.78 0.77
N ASP A 18 -2.54 -17.79 0.03
CA ASP A 18 -1.17 -17.66 0.51
C ASP A 18 -0.87 -16.27 1.11
N CYS A 19 -1.76 -15.30 0.96
CA CYS A 19 -1.68 -13.95 1.54
C CYS A 19 -2.61 -13.73 2.74
N VAL A 20 -3.20 -14.80 3.31
CA VAL A 20 -3.95 -14.68 4.56
C VAL A 20 -2.96 -14.36 5.68
N VAL A 21 -3.07 -13.17 6.25
CA VAL A 21 -2.31 -12.75 7.43
C VAL A 21 -2.72 -13.64 8.60
N ARG A 22 -1.83 -14.58 8.99
CA ARG A 22 -2.18 -15.63 9.96
C ARG A 22 -2.02 -15.18 11.40
N THR A 23 -1.24 -14.11 11.62
CA THR A 23 -0.93 -13.62 12.96
C THR A 23 -1.15 -12.11 13.10
N ALA A 24 -1.43 -11.66 14.33
CA ALA A 24 -1.53 -10.25 14.65
C ALA A 24 -0.20 -9.50 14.43
N ALA A 25 0.94 -10.21 14.56
CA ALA A 25 2.27 -9.66 14.31
C ALA A 25 2.50 -9.36 12.82
N GLU A 26 2.22 -10.32 11.93
CA GLU A 26 2.27 -10.10 10.48
C GLU A 26 1.32 -8.99 10.05
N ARG A 27 0.14 -8.90 10.68
CA ARG A 27 -0.81 -7.80 10.44
C ARG A 27 -0.20 -6.45 10.78
N GLN A 28 0.47 -6.34 11.94
CA GLN A 28 1.08 -5.10 12.37
C GLN A 28 2.22 -4.69 11.45
N GLU A 29 3.07 -5.63 11.03
CA GLU A 29 4.17 -5.37 10.09
C GLU A 29 3.66 -4.84 8.74
N ILE A 30 2.59 -5.43 8.21
CA ILE A 30 1.95 -4.95 6.96
C ILE A 30 1.42 -3.53 7.14
N LEU A 31 0.74 -3.24 8.25
CA LEU A 31 0.19 -1.91 8.52
C LEU A 31 1.30 -0.86 8.71
N ASP A 32 2.39 -1.21 9.40
CA ASP A 32 3.54 -0.34 9.57
C ASP A 32 4.21 -0.03 8.23
N ASN A 33 4.32 -1.03 7.34
CA ASN A 33 4.83 -0.85 5.99
C ASN A 33 3.93 0.07 5.14
N VAL A 34 2.60 -0.11 5.21
CA VAL A 34 1.65 0.79 4.53
C VAL A 34 1.79 2.23 5.06
N GLY A 35 1.90 2.40 6.38
CA GLY A 35 2.11 3.72 7.01
C GLY A 35 3.38 4.42 6.52
N ARG A 36 4.50 3.69 6.41
CA ARG A 36 5.77 4.22 5.89
C ARG A 36 5.68 4.63 4.42
N ILE A 37 5.04 3.82 3.59
CA ILE A 37 4.85 4.14 2.16
C ILE A 37 3.99 5.41 2.02
N ALA A 38 2.89 5.51 2.78
CA ALA A 38 2.05 6.69 2.78
C ALA A 38 2.84 7.94 3.22
N ALA A 39 3.58 7.85 4.33
CA ALA A 39 4.41 8.95 4.82
C ALA A 39 5.47 9.40 3.80
N GLY A 40 6.14 8.45 3.12
CA GLY A 40 7.09 8.75 2.06
C GLY A 40 6.45 9.49 0.88
N ILE A 41 5.27 9.05 0.43
CA ILE A 41 4.53 9.73 -0.65
C ILE A 41 4.13 11.16 -0.27
N TYR A 42 3.67 11.38 0.97
CA TYR A 42 3.32 12.72 1.43
C TYR A 42 4.56 13.62 1.52
N HIS A 43 5.66 13.12 2.07
CA HIS A 43 6.89 13.86 2.22
C HIS A 43 7.53 14.22 0.86
N ASP A 44 7.46 13.31 -0.12
CA ASP A 44 7.91 13.57 -1.49
C ASP A 44 7.03 14.58 -2.22
N LYS A 45 5.71 14.57 -1.97
CA LYS A 45 4.80 15.60 -2.50
C LYS A 45 5.10 16.98 -1.92
N GLU A 46 5.39 17.08 -0.62
CA GLU A 46 5.79 18.34 0.02
C GLU A 46 7.11 18.89 -0.53
N LYS A 47 8.10 18.03 -0.80
CA LYS A 47 9.36 18.44 -1.43
C LYS A 47 9.16 18.98 -2.85
N LYS A 48 8.41 18.26 -3.69
CA LYS A 48 8.14 18.68 -5.07
C LYS A 48 7.36 20.00 -5.16
N GLN A 49 6.51 20.30 -4.18
CA GLN A 49 5.77 21.56 -4.14
C GLN A 49 6.67 22.77 -3.81
N LYS A 50 7.74 22.57 -3.03
CA LYS A 50 8.72 23.62 -2.69
C LYS A 50 9.74 23.88 -3.80
N GLU A 51 10.07 22.88 -4.62
CA GLU A 51 11.04 23.03 -5.72
C GLU A 51 10.42 23.60 -7.00
N GLY A 52 9.09 23.58 -7.15
CA GLY A 52 8.38 24.12 -8.32
C GLY A 52 8.00 25.61 -8.24
N THR A 53 8.40 26.32 -7.19
CA THR A 53 8.12 27.76 -6.98
C THR A 53 9.37 28.65 -7.03
N GLY A 54 10.50 28.12 -7.54
CA GLY A 54 11.73 28.87 -7.78
C GLY A 54 11.84 29.42 -9.19
#